data_AF-A0A8R2NVI0-F1
#
_entry.id   AF-A0A8R2NVI0-F1
#
_cell.length_a   1.000
_cell.length_b   1.000
_cell.length_c   1.000
_cell.angle_alpha   90.00
_cell.angle_beta   90.00
_cell.angle_gamma   90.00
#
_symmetry.space_group_name_H-M   'P 1'
#
loop_
_entity.id
_entity.type
_entity.pdbx_description
1 polymer ?
#
loop_
_entity_poly.entity_id
_entity_poly.type
_entity_poly.pdbx_seq_one_letter_code
_entity_poly.pdbx_strand_id
1 'polypeptide(L)'
;SAEILKDDLKIVFIPKTLHEHFECVVGKHVFIDKPWTKISRKKIIDNLQSQNMTSCFWKFQKEIEGITNDYVLVGYKPFSSTDEEFLICTTYKAKHCIEETQVQNNIGGELKKKVERSMCRVPGPWDSKSSDKDIEEIKSVQTREKITYKWKLPAGRLQAEAEFEDSNSKSVKNEYVKLEPRLKEIFKSSDALTMESSVQAVRKMINTEMQTIPRIKYNKCIQSVAVEEEMFQLQPLNTSEKALDDFLNKHVPK
;
A
#
# COMPACT_ATOMS: atom_id res chain seq x y z
N SER A 1 16.37 34.42 -1.15
CA SER A 1 15.17 33.65 -1.49
C SER A 1 14.55 34.25 -2.73
N ALA A 2 14.75 33.64 -3.89
CA ALA A 2 14.15 34.09 -5.14
C ALA A 2 12.78 33.43 -5.27
N GLU A 3 11.71 34.20 -5.10
CA GLU A 3 10.36 33.73 -5.41
C GLU A 3 10.27 33.49 -6.92
N ILE A 4 9.91 32.27 -7.32
CA ILE A 4 9.53 32.00 -8.71
C ILE A 4 8.21 32.72 -8.94
N LEU A 5 8.25 33.84 -9.66
CA LEU A 5 7.04 34.52 -10.12
C LEU A 5 6.34 33.57 -11.10
N LYS A 6 5.02 33.42 -10.95
CA LYS A 6 4.17 32.59 -11.82
C LYS A 6 4.35 32.90 -13.32
N ASP A 7 4.81 34.12 -13.64
CA ASP A 7 5.03 34.59 -15.01
C ASP A 7 6.29 33.99 -15.67
N ASP A 8 7.24 33.45 -14.89
CA ASP A 8 8.49 32.89 -15.42
C ASP A 8 8.38 31.43 -15.89
N LEU A 9 7.25 30.78 -15.57
CA LEU A 9 6.93 29.40 -15.96
C LEU A 9 5.70 29.39 -16.87
N LYS A 10 5.88 28.91 -18.10
CA LYS A 10 4.79 28.87 -19.08
C LYS A 10 4.39 27.45 -19.40
N ILE A 11 3.13 27.26 -19.78
CA ILE A 11 2.60 25.95 -20.18
C ILE A 11 2.77 25.80 -21.69
N VAL A 12 3.45 24.73 -22.10
CA VAL A 12 3.64 24.34 -23.50
C VAL A 12 2.88 23.03 -23.74
N PHE A 13 2.24 22.94 -24.89
CA PHE A 13 1.61 21.71 -25.35
C PHE A 13 2.53 21.02 -26.35
N ILE A 14 3.11 19.88 -25.97
CA ILE A 14 3.96 19.06 -26.84
C ILE A 14 3.17 17.81 -27.24
N PRO A 15 2.87 17.60 -28.54
CA PRO A 15 2.22 16.41 -29.05
C PRO A 15 3.05 15.16 -28.79
N LYS A 16 2.38 14.03 -28.55
CA LYS A 16 3.03 12.72 -28.28
C LYS A 16 4.06 12.30 -29.32
N THR A 17 3.86 12.66 -30.59
CA THR A 17 4.79 12.33 -31.70
C THR A 17 6.18 12.96 -31.53
N LEU A 18 6.26 14.10 -30.82
CA LEU A 18 7.50 14.84 -30.62
C LEU A 18 8.16 14.53 -29.26
N HIS A 19 7.51 13.75 -28.38
CA HIS A 19 8.03 13.46 -27.05
C HIS A 19 9.37 12.71 -27.08
N GLU A 20 9.54 11.82 -28.04
CA GLU A 20 10.79 11.05 -28.19
C GLU A 20 11.91 11.89 -28.81
N HIS A 21 11.58 12.78 -29.76
CA HIS A 21 12.55 13.69 -30.38
C HIS A 21 13.16 14.68 -29.36
N PHE A 22 12.32 15.16 -28.45
CA PHE A 22 12.69 16.13 -27.41
C PHE A 22 13.06 15.50 -26.07
N GLU A 23 13.09 14.17 -25.97
CA GLU A 23 13.47 13.45 -24.75
C GLU A 23 12.60 13.89 -23.54
N CYS A 24 11.29 14.06 -23.76
CA CYS A 24 10.32 14.47 -22.73
C CYS A 24 9.23 13.43 -22.44
N VAL A 25 9.43 12.17 -22.87
CA VAL A 25 8.50 11.05 -22.57
C VAL A 25 8.35 10.83 -21.06
N VAL A 26 7.11 10.92 -20.58
CA VAL A 26 6.72 10.64 -19.18
C VAL A 26 6.98 9.17 -18.87
N GLY A 27 7.68 8.88 -17.77
CA GLY A 27 8.05 7.52 -17.36
C GLY A 27 9.33 6.97 -18.01
N LYS A 28 9.96 7.69 -18.93
CA LYS A 28 11.29 7.34 -19.49
C LYS A 28 12.33 8.44 -19.26
N HIS A 29 11.97 9.69 -19.54
CA HIS A 29 12.86 10.85 -19.41
C HIS A 29 12.41 11.81 -18.32
N VAL A 30 11.11 11.88 -18.05
CA VAL A 30 10.53 12.71 -16.98
C VAL A 30 9.75 11.82 -16.01
N PHE A 31 10.03 11.97 -14.72
CA PHE A 31 9.46 11.16 -13.64
C PHE A 31 8.95 12.03 -12.50
N ILE A 32 8.18 11.47 -11.57
CA ILE A 32 7.72 12.20 -10.38
C ILE A 32 8.90 12.59 -9.48
N ASP A 33 9.92 11.74 -9.37
CA ASP A 33 11.15 12.02 -8.60
C ASP A 33 12.13 12.92 -9.35
N LYS A 34 12.05 12.96 -10.69
CA LYS A 34 12.79 13.87 -11.57
C LYS A 34 11.86 14.58 -12.56
N PRO A 35 11.15 15.63 -12.10
CA PRO A 35 10.09 16.25 -12.91
C PRO A 35 10.62 17.16 -14.01
N TRP A 36 11.92 17.48 -14.05
CA TRP A 36 12.52 18.38 -15.04
C TRP A 36 13.54 17.65 -15.94
N THR A 37 13.44 17.89 -17.25
CA THR A 37 14.38 17.45 -18.28
C THR A 37 15.02 18.65 -19.00
N LYS A 38 16.21 18.43 -19.56
CA LYS A 38 17.00 19.45 -20.29
C LYS A 38 16.85 19.18 -21.78
N ILE A 39 16.23 20.10 -22.50
CA ILE A 39 16.06 20.01 -23.96
C ILE A 39 17.05 20.93 -24.64
N SER A 40 17.78 20.43 -25.64
CA SER A 40 18.70 21.25 -26.43
C SER A 40 17.97 22.37 -27.17
N ARG A 41 18.46 23.60 -27.02
CA ARG A 41 17.90 24.78 -27.69
C ARG A 41 17.95 24.64 -29.22
N LYS A 42 19.01 24.02 -29.75
CA LYS A 42 19.17 23.78 -31.19
C LYS A 42 17.99 22.98 -31.76
N LYS A 43 17.62 21.87 -31.10
CA LYS A 43 16.46 21.05 -31.50
C LYS A 43 15.15 21.85 -31.52
N ILE A 44 14.97 22.77 -30.56
CA ILE A 44 13.77 23.61 -30.48
C ILE A 44 13.74 24.63 -31.63
N ILE A 45 14.88 25.28 -31.92
CA ILE A 45 15.00 26.24 -33.03
C ILE A 45 14.80 25.53 -34.38
N ASP A 46 15.38 24.34 -34.55
CA ASP A 46 15.22 23.55 -35.78
C ASP A 46 13.76 23.18 -36.01
N ASN A 47 13.02 22.82 -34.95
CA ASN A 47 11.59 22.55 -35.02
C ASN A 47 10.77 23.81 -35.34
N LEU A 48 11.12 24.95 -34.75
CA LEU A 48 10.49 26.25 -35.05
C LEU A 48 10.68 26.62 -36.53
N GLN A 49 11.89 26.46 -37.09
CA GLN A 49 12.17 26.73 -38.49
C GLN A 49 11.46 25.75 -39.44
N SER A 50 11.34 24.48 -39.04
CA SER A 50 10.72 23.44 -39.87
C SER A 50 9.20 23.56 -39.94
N GLN A 51 8.54 23.98 -38.84
CA GLN A 51 7.08 23.92 -38.70
C GLN A 51 6.41 25.30 -38.54
N ASN A 52 7.19 26.37 -38.34
CA ASN A 52 6.72 27.75 -38.17
C ASN A 52 5.44 27.83 -37.31
N MET A 53 4.30 28.18 -37.91
CA MET A 53 3.00 28.36 -37.24
C MET A 53 2.41 27.09 -36.60
N THR A 54 2.79 25.89 -37.04
CA THR A 54 2.28 24.64 -36.44
C THR A 54 3.18 24.12 -35.32
N SER A 55 4.30 24.80 -35.05
CA SER A 55 5.22 24.38 -33.98
C SER A 55 4.62 24.64 -32.61
N CYS A 56 4.82 23.67 -31.72
CA CYS A 56 4.43 23.67 -30.31
C CYS A 56 5.04 24.84 -29.51
N PHE A 57 6.17 25.36 -29.99
CA PHE A 57 6.93 26.41 -29.33
C PHE A 57 6.70 27.79 -29.93
N TRP A 58 5.87 27.91 -30.98
CA TRP A 58 5.69 29.17 -31.72
C TRP A 58 5.23 30.33 -30.81
N LYS A 59 4.34 30.04 -29.85
CA LYS A 59 3.83 31.02 -28.86
C LYS A 59 4.94 31.63 -27.99
N PHE A 60 6.05 30.92 -27.84
CA PHE A 60 7.16 31.29 -26.95
C PHE A 60 8.44 31.58 -27.73
N GLN A 61 8.37 31.73 -29.06
CA GLN A 61 9.54 31.93 -29.93
C GLN A 61 10.42 33.09 -29.45
N LYS A 62 9.83 34.27 -29.21
CA LYS A 62 10.57 35.47 -28.77
C LYS A 62 11.30 35.26 -27.45
N GLU A 63 10.71 34.48 -26.56
CA GLU A 63 11.26 34.20 -25.23
C GLU A 63 12.38 33.17 -25.33
N ILE A 64 12.20 32.12 -26.13
CA ILE A 64 13.22 31.07 -26.36
C ILE A 64 14.41 31.61 -27.16
N GLU A 65 14.19 32.52 -28.11
CA GLU A 65 15.24 33.21 -28.85
C GLU A 65 16.06 34.13 -27.93
N GLY A 66 15.42 34.77 -26.94
CA GLY A 66 16.09 35.61 -25.94
C GLY A 66 16.95 34.85 -24.93
N ILE A 67 16.76 33.54 -24.77
CA ILE A 67 17.57 32.71 -23.87
C ILE A 67 18.94 32.45 -24.48
N THR A 68 20.02 32.90 -23.84
CA THR A 68 21.40 32.70 -24.35
C THR A 68 21.95 31.29 -24.10
N ASN A 69 21.27 30.47 -23.29
CA ASN A 69 21.74 29.14 -22.88
C ASN A 69 21.58 28.08 -23.98
N ASP A 70 22.41 27.04 -23.92
CA ASP A 70 22.40 25.90 -24.86
C ASP A 70 21.19 24.96 -24.70
N TYR A 71 20.52 25.01 -23.54
CA TYR A 71 19.37 24.15 -23.23
C TYR A 71 18.27 24.91 -22.49
N VAL A 72 17.05 24.42 -22.66
CA VAL A 72 15.84 24.89 -21.99
C VAL A 72 15.33 23.80 -21.05
N LEU A 73 14.92 24.18 -19.84
CA LEU A 73 14.31 23.25 -18.89
C LEU A 73 12.83 23.08 -19.18
N VAL A 74 12.41 21.83 -19.28
CA VAL A 74 11.01 21.44 -19.45
C VAL A 74 10.61 20.49 -18.32
N GLY A 75 9.52 20.82 -17.65
CA GLY A 75 8.99 20.12 -16.49
C GLY A 75 7.67 19.43 -16.77
N TYR A 76 7.43 18.30 -16.11
CA TYR A 76 6.11 17.67 -16.10
C TYR A 76 5.14 18.44 -15.20
N LYS A 77 3.89 18.60 -15.65
CA LYS A 77 2.82 19.24 -14.89
C LYS A 77 1.96 18.17 -14.19
N PRO A 78 2.07 17.98 -12.86
CA PRO A 78 1.48 16.84 -12.15
C PRO A 78 -0.04 16.83 -11.99
N PHE A 79 -0.75 17.81 -12.55
CA PHE A 79 -2.22 17.90 -12.51
C PHE A 79 -2.82 18.30 -13.86
N SER A 80 -2.12 17.98 -14.94
CA SER A 80 -2.67 18.15 -16.29
C SER A 80 -3.71 17.06 -16.56
N SER A 81 -4.76 17.41 -17.30
CA SER A 81 -5.75 16.44 -17.78
C SER A 81 -5.23 15.62 -18.97
N THR A 82 -4.10 16.04 -19.56
CA THR A 82 -3.49 15.44 -20.74
C THR A 82 -1.97 15.33 -20.58
N ASP A 83 -1.39 14.21 -21.02
CA ASP A 83 0.07 13.95 -20.97
C ASP A 83 0.90 14.84 -21.92
N GLU A 84 0.26 15.82 -22.57
CA GLU A 84 0.85 16.70 -23.57
C GLU A 84 1.16 18.09 -23.01
N GLU A 85 0.72 18.39 -21.79
CA GLU A 85 1.00 19.65 -21.11
C GLU A 85 2.30 19.59 -20.28
N PHE A 86 3.25 20.44 -20.64
CA PHE A 86 4.53 20.59 -19.95
C PHE A 86 4.74 22.04 -19.50
N LEU A 87 5.59 22.23 -18.51
CA LEU A 87 6.05 23.54 -18.04
C LEU A 87 7.39 23.87 -18.70
N ILE A 88 7.55 25.05 -19.26
CA ILE A 88 8.81 25.54 -19.82
C ILE A 88 9.33 26.71 -19.00
N CYS A 89 10.65 26.73 -18.77
CA CYS A 89 11.32 27.87 -18.16
C CYS A 89 11.70 28.89 -19.24
N THR A 90 11.10 30.08 -19.21
CA THR A 90 11.39 31.14 -20.18
C THR A 90 12.47 32.09 -19.68
N THR A 91 12.58 32.27 -18.36
CA THR A 91 13.51 33.24 -17.74
C THR A 91 14.72 32.54 -17.12
N TYR A 92 15.90 33.17 -17.21
CA TYR A 92 17.13 32.68 -16.55
C TYR A 92 16.96 32.52 -15.03
N LYS A 93 16.23 33.45 -14.38
CA LYS A 93 15.96 33.42 -12.94
C LYS A 93 15.20 32.17 -12.52
N ALA A 94 14.14 31.80 -13.25
CA ALA A 94 13.38 30.58 -12.96
C ALA A 94 14.22 29.32 -13.18
N LYS A 95 15.03 29.29 -14.26
CA LYS A 95 15.97 28.18 -14.48
C LYS A 95 16.90 27.99 -13.29
N HIS A 96 17.57 29.06 -12.86
CA HIS A 96 18.52 29.01 -11.75
C HIS A 96 17.84 28.57 -10.45
N CYS A 97 16.66 29.12 -10.16
CA CYS A 97 15.90 28.75 -8.96
C CYS A 97 15.49 27.27 -8.99
N ILE A 98 15.08 26.73 -10.13
CA ILE A 98 14.74 25.32 -10.27
C ILE A 98 15.98 24.43 -10.15
N GLU A 99 17.10 24.81 -10.75
CA GLU A 99 18.36 24.07 -10.63
C GLU A 99 18.87 24.07 -9.18
N GLU A 100 18.85 25.23 -8.51
CA GLU A 100 19.15 25.33 -7.08
C GLU A 100 18.19 24.49 -6.24
N THR A 101 16.89 24.55 -6.50
CA THR A 101 15.89 23.75 -5.78
C THR A 101 16.11 22.25 -6.04
N GLN A 102 16.47 21.85 -7.25
CA GLN A 102 16.73 20.45 -7.60
C GLN A 102 18.00 19.92 -6.91
N VAL A 103 19.03 20.75 -6.78
CA VAL A 103 20.28 20.44 -6.06
C VAL A 103 20.09 20.46 -4.55
N GLN A 104 19.43 21.49 -4.01
CA GLN A 104 19.25 21.73 -2.59
C GLN A 104 18.25 20.73 -1.99
N ASN A 105 17.14 20.49 -2.67
CA ASN A 105 16.07 19.66 -2.12
C ASN A 105 16.22 18.18 -2.39
N ASN A 106 17.20 17.73 -3.21
CA ASN A 106 17.33 16.31 -3.60
C ASN A 106 15.94 15.67 -3.68
N ILE A 107 15.02 16.26 -4.47
CA ILE A 107 13.56 16.03 -4.33
C ILE A 107 13.25 14.53 -4.39
N GLY A 108 14.04 13.77 -5.17
CA GLY A 108 14.00 12.32 -5.18
C GLY A 108 14.33 11.68 -3.82
N GLY A 109 15.30 12.17 -3.05
CA GLY A 109 15.69 11.64 -1.74
C GLY A 109 14.66 11.83 -0.63
N GLU A 110 14.06 13.01 -0.47
CA GLU A 110 12.99 13.19 0.55
C GLU A 110 11.71 12.46 0.15
N LEU A 111 11.34 12.52 -1.14
CA LEU A 111 10.18 11.79 -1.64
C LEU A 111 10.40 10.27 -1.53
N LYS A 112 11.61 9.77 -1.86
CA LYS A 112 11.99 8.37 -1.65
C LYS A 112 11.95 8.00 -0.18
N LYS A 113 12.50 8.81 0.74
CA LYS A 113 12.40 8.57 2.18
C LYS A 113 10.94 8.51 2.65
N LYS A 114 10.05 9.35 2.10
CA LYS A 114 8.63 9.35 2.44
C LYS A 114 7.91 8.11 1.89
N VAL A 115 8.23 7.69 0.67
CA VAL A 115 7.73 6.44 0.06
C VAL A 115 8.25 5.23 0.85
N GLU A 116 9.54 5.17 1.15
CA GLU A 116 10.17 4.11 1.96
C GLU A 116 9.55 4.01 3.35
N ARG A 117 9.33 5.14 4.04
CA ARG A 117 8.60 5.17 5.33
C ARG A 117 7.14 4.71 5.19
N SER A 118 6.53 4.93 4.02
CA SER A 118 5.15 4.49 3.76
C SER A 118 5.08 2.98 3.48
N MET A 119 6.12 2.41 2.87
CA MET A 119 6.25 0.98 2.60
C MET A 119 6.66 0.20 3.86
N CYS A 120 7.59 0.74 4.65
CA CYS A 120 8.04 0.17 5.91
C CYS A 120 7.35 0.86 7.09
N ARG A 121 6.07 0.55 7.30
CA ARG A 121 5.37 0.97 8.52
C ARG A 121 5.96 0.20 9.70
N VAL A 122 6.70 0.89 10.56
CA VAL A 122 7.13 0.32 11.84
C VAL A 122 5.86 0.04 12.66
N PRO A 123 5.63 -1.20 13.13
CA PRO A 123 4.50 -1.48 13.99
C PRO A 123 4.58 -0.59 15.24
N GLY A 124 3.55 0.23 15.45
CA GLY A 124 3.43 1.00 16.68
C GLY A 124 3.17 0.10 17.89
N PRO A 125 3.34 0.61 19.12
CA PRO A 125 2.95 -0.13 20.33
C PRO A 125 1.48 -0.54 20.24
N TRP A 126 1.19 -1.79 20.57
CA TRP A 126 -0.17 -2.33 20.59
C TRP A 126 -0.97 -1.61 21.66
N ASP A 127 -2.06 -0.94 21.27
CA ASP A 127 -2.95 -0.26 22.19
C ASP A 127 -4.26 -1.05 22.31
N SER A 128 -4.42 -1.73 23.45
CA SER A 128 -5.57 -2.60 23.71
C SER A 128 -6.85 -1.80 23.84
N LYS A 129 -7.76 -1.91 22.87
CA LYS A 129 -9.09 -1.26 22.90
C LYS A 129 -10.16 -2.16 23.51
N SER A 130 -9.85 -2.87 24.60
CA SER A 130 -10.79 -3.74 25.34
C SER A 130 -11.26 -5.02 24.62
N SER A 131 -10.98 -5.18 23.32
CA SER A 131 -11.32 -6.40 22.56
C SER A 131 -10.47 -7.62 22.95
N ASP A 132 -9.38 -7.42 23.68
CA ASP A 132 -8.48 -8.51 24.06
C ASP A 132 -9.18 -9.53 24.97
N LYS A 133 -10.13 -9.08 25.79
CA LYS A 133 -10.93 -9.97 26.65
C LYS A 133 -11.83 -10.90 25.83
N ASP A 134 -12.53 -10.34 24.84
CA ASP A 134 -13.42 -11.11 23.97
C ASP A 134 -12.63 -12.16 23.16
N ILE A 135 -11.41 -11.83 22.75
CA ILE A 135 -10.53 -12.75 22.01
C ILE A 135 -10.03 -13.88 22.92
N GLU A 136 -9.65 -13.59 24.17
CA GLU A 136 -9.25 -14.62 25.14
C GLU A 136 -10.41 -15.56 25.49
N GLU A 137 -11.65 -15.07 25.54
CA GLU A 137 -12.83 -15.90 25.78
C GLU A 137 -13.16 -16.86 24.62
N ILE A 138 -12.84 -16.48 23.38
CA ILE A 138 -13.06 -17.31 22.18
C ILE A 138 -11.93 -18.35 21.99
N LYS A 139 -10.76 -18.16 22.61
CA LYS A 139 -9.65 -19.10 22.49
C LYS A 139 -10.02 -20.45 23.08
N SER A 140 -9.87 -21.50 22.28
CA SER A 140 -10.08 -22.88 22.71
C SER A 140 -8.98 -23.31 23.68
N VAL A 141 -9.28 -23.26 24.97
CA VAL A 141 -8.38 -23.77 26.01
C VAL A 141 -8.53 -25.30 26.08
N GLN A 142 -7.43 -26.04 25.87
CA GLN A 142 -7.39 -27.48 26.10
C GLN A 142 -7.54 -27.76 27.60
N THR A 143 -8.76 -28.02 28.04
CA THR A 143 -9.12 -28.27 29.44
C THR A 143 -8.92 -29.72 29.88
N ARG A 144 -8.71 -30.64 28.94
CA ARG A 144 -8.47 -32.07 29.26
C ARG A 144 -7.00 -32.37 29.40
N GLU A 145 -6.66 -33.13 30.42
CA GLU A 145 -5.32 -33.68 30.61
C GLU A 145 -4.93 -34.54 29.40
N LYS A 146 -3.72 -34.34 28.88
CA LYS A 146 -3.21 -35.11 27.75
C LYS A 146 -2.91 -36.52 28.24
N ILE A 147 -3.69 -37.50 27.75
CA ILE A 147 -3.41 -38.89 28.03
C ILE A 147 -2.19 -39.31 27.20
N THR A 148 -1.10 -39.62 27.89
CA THR A 148 0.14 -40.08 27.25
C THR A 148 0.19 -41.59 27.29
N TYR A 149 0.18 -42.23 26.13
CA TYR A 149 0.34 -43.68 26.02
C TYR A 149 1.78 -44.02 25.66
N LYS A 150 2.39 -44.94 26.42
CA LYS A 150 3.70 -45.52 26.11
C LYS A 150 3.53 -47.00 25.80
N TRP A 151 3.61 -47.34 24.53
CA TRP A 151 3.60 -48.72 24.08
C TRP A 151 5.02 -49.28 24.15
N LYS A 152 5.21 -50.38 24.89
CA LYS A 152 6.45 -51.15 24.86
C LYS A 152 6.18 -52.40 24.03
N LEU A 153 6.66 -52.41 22.79
CA LEU A 153 6.63 -53.62 21.96
C LEU A 153 8.01 -54.28 21.95
N PRO A 154 8.09 -55.62 22.02
CA PRO A 154 9.33 -56.34 21.75
C PRO A 154 9.82 -56.06 20.33
N ALA A 155 11.11 -55.78 20.16
CA ALA A 155 11.69 -55.45 18.84
C ALA A 155 11.43 -56.53 17.77
N GLY A 156 11.38 -57.80 18.17
CA GLY A 156 11.07 -58.91 17.25
C GLY A 156 9.67 -58.87 16.65
N ARG A 157 8.69 -58.23 17.29
CA ARG A 157 7.34 -58.05 16.72
C ARG A 157 7.26 -56.95 15.66
N LEU A 158 8.21 -56.01 15.65
CA LEU A 158 8.26 -54.93 14.64
C LEU A 158 8.93 -55.41 13.34
N GLN A 159 9.70 -56.50 13.40
CA GLN A 159 10.40 -57.10 12.27
C GLN A 159 9.67 -58.32 11.68
N ALA A 160 8.60 -58.78 12.34
CA ALA A 160 7.78 -59.87 11.82
C ALA A 160 6.96 -59.37 10.64
N GLU A 161 6.93 -60.13 9.55
CA GLU A 161 6.02 -59.86 8.44
C GLU A 161 4.57 -59.98 8.93
N ALA A 162 3.73 -59.04 8.51
CA ALA A 162 2.33 -59.04 8.87
C ALA A 162 1.61 -60.12 8.03
N GLU A 163 1.24 -61.22 8.67
CA GLU A 163 0.37 -62.22 8.07
C GLU A 163 -1.09 -61.76 8.25
N PHE A 164 -1.77 -61.52 7.14
CA PHE A 164 -3.20 -61.24 7.12
C PHE A 164 -3.91 -62.50 6.64
N GLU A 165 -4.91 -62.93 7.40
CA GLU A 165 -5.82 -64.00 7.01
C GLU A 165 -7.26 -63.46 6.99
N ASP A 166 -8.07 -63.96 6.05
CA ASP A 166 -9.50 -63.69 6.05
C ASP A 166 -10.14 -64.47 7.20
N SER A 167 -10.38 -63.81 8.33
CA SER A 167 -11.17 -64.41 9.42
C SER A 167 -12.66 -64.30 9.08
N ASN A 168 -13.35 -65.44 9.16
CA ASN A 168 -14.80 -65.44 9.16
C ASN A 168 -15.26 -65.30 10.62
N SER A 169 -16.35 -64.57 10.87
CA SER A 169 -16.94 -64.35 12.22
C SER A 169 -17.16 -65.61 13.07
N LYS A 170 -17.16 -66.80 12.48
CA LYS A 170 -17.29 -68.10 13.16
C LYS A 170 -15.96 -68.74 13.58
N SER A 171 -14.83 -68.21 13.10
CA SER A 171 -13.49 -68.81 13.23
C SER A 171 -12.77 -68.42 14.52
N VAL A 172 -12.97 -67.18 15.01
CA VAL A 172 -12.29 -66.66 16.20
C VAL A 172 -13.30 -66.34 17.30
N LYS A 173 -12.98 -66.78 18.53
CA LYS A 173 -13.79 -66.53 19.72
C LYS A 173 -13.76 -65.02 20.06
N ASN A 174 -14.93 -64.41 20.22
CA ASN A 174 -15.16 -62.97 20.53
C ASN A 174 -15.07 -61.97 19.37
N GLU A 175 -15.11 -62.41 18.11
CA GLU A 175 -15.03 -61.50 16.96
C GLU A 175 -16.36 -60.79 16.63
N TYR A 176 -17.50 -61.42 16.94
CA TYR A 176 -18.81 -60.78 16.86
C TYR A 176 -19.56 -60.91 18.19
N VAL A 177 -20.28 -59.84 18.54
CA VAL A 177 -21.25 -59.83 19.62
C VAL A 177 -22.62 -59.89 18.98
N LYS A 178 -23.35 -60.99 19.20
CA LYS A 178 -24.75 -61.11 18.82
C LYS A 178 -25.61 -60.86 20.06
N LEU A 179 -26.50 -59.87 19.96
CA LEU A 179 -27.52 -59.65 20.97
C LEU A 179 -28.67 -60.63 20.69
N GLU A 180 -28.79 -61.66 21.51
CA GLU A 180 -29.90 -62.60 21.43
C GLU A 180 -31.03 -62.16 22.38
N PRO A 181 -32.28 -62.05 21.88
CA PRO A 181 -33.42 -61.75 22.72
C PRO A 181 -33.59 -62.78 23.83
N ARG A 182 -33.90 -62.33 25.05
CA ARG A 182 -34.35 -63.27 26.08
C ARG A 182 -35.73 -63.82 25.70
N LEU A 183 -36.09 -65.00 26.20
CA LEU A 183 -37.36 -65.71 25.89
C LEU A 183 -38.66 -64.88 26.09
N LYS A 184 -38.61 -63.75 26.80
CA LYS A 184 -39.74 -62.84 27.03
C LYS A 184 -39.57 -61.45 26.37
N GLU A 185 -38.45 -61.18 25.71
CA GLU A 185 -38.24 -59.93 24.96
C GLU A 185 -38.71 -60.11 23.52
N ILE A 186 -39.77 -59.38 23.15
CA ILE A 186 -40.26 -59.32 21.78
C ILE A 186 -39.72 -58.04 21.15
N PHE A 187 -38.66 -58.16 20.35
CA PHE A 187 -38.22 -57.06 19.51
C PHE A 187 -39.15 -57.00 18.30
N LYS A 188 -39.98 -55.94 18.23
CA LYS A 188 -40.68 -55.64 16.99
C LYS A 188 -39.64 -55.14 16.00
N SER A 189 -39.31 -55.96 15.00
CA SER A 189 -38.64 -55.46 13.80
C SER A 189 -39.59 -54.45 13.17
N SER A 190 -39.38 -53.16 13.42
CA SER A 190 -39.97 -52.16 12.55
C SER A 190 -39.26 -52.32 11.22
N ASP A 191 -40.00 -52.70 10.17
CA ASP A 191 -39.55 -52.55 8.80
C ASP A 191 -39.42 -51.05 8.51
N ALA A 192 -38.36 -50.45 9.07
CA ALA A 192 -37.86 -49.19 8.59
C ALA A 192 -37.21 -49.52 7.27
N LEU A 193 -38.01 -49.54 6.20
CA LEU A 193 -37.52 -49.28 4.85
C LEU A 193 -36.56 -48.12 4.99
N THR A 194 -35.28 -48.36 4.72
CA THR A 194 -34.24 -47.35 4.82
C THR A 194 -34.65 -46.19 3.94
N MET A 195 -35.28 -45.16 4.52
CA MET A 195 -35.43 -43.90 3.85
C MET A 195 -34.06 -43.27 3.97
N GLU A 196 -33.28 -43.32 2.89
CA GLU A 196 -32.13 -42.42 2.73
C GLU A 196 -32.68 -41.00 2.71
N SER A 197 -32.93 -40.45 3.89
CA SER A 197 -33.14 -39.05 4.08
C SER A 197 -31.77 -38.45 4.31
N SER A 198 -31.18 -37.91 3.25
CA SER A 198 -30.17 -36.88 3.41
C SER A 198 -30.85 -35.66 4.03
N VAL A 199 -31.05 -35.68 5.35
CA VAL A 199 -31.40 -34.48 6.10
C VAL A 199 -30.12 -33.67 6.17
N GLN A 200 -29.83 -32.93 5.10
CA GLN A 200 -29.07 -31.71 5.30
C GLN A 200 -29.93 -30.90 6.28
N ALA A 201 -29.43 -30.69 7.49
CA ALA A 201 -30.09 -29.87 8.49
C ALA A 201 -30.11 -28.42 8.00
N VAL A 202 -30.95 -28.13 7.01
CA VAL A 202 -31.23 -26.78 6.57
C VAL A 202 -32.17 -26.22 7.61
N ARG A 203 -31.63 -25.36 8.48
CA ARG A 203 -32.44 -24.55 9.39
C ARG A 203 -33.53 -23.88 8.56
N LYS A 204 -34.80 -24.02 8.99
CA LYS A 204 -35.88 -23.22 8.42
C LYS A 204 -35.53 -21.75 8.66
N MET A 205 -35.11 -21.05 7.61
CA MET A 205 -34.83 -19.62 7.66
C MET A 205 -36.15 -18.90 7.89
N ILE A 206 -36.40 -18.52 9.13
CA ILE A 206 -37.40 -17.51 9.44
C ILE A 206 -36.68 -16.18 9.24
N ASN A 207 -37.09 -15.40 8.25
CA ASN A 207 -36.64 -14.01 8.13
C ASN A 207 -37.32 -13.20 9.24
N THR A 208 -36.68 -13.16 10.40
CA THR A 208 -36.93 -12.14 11.40
C THR A 208 -35.92 -11.03 11.17
N GLU A 209 -36.41 -9.94 10.59
CA GLU A 209 -35.63 -8.71 10.43
C GLU A 209 -35.64 -7.97 11.77
N MET A 210 -34.52 -7.99 12.48
CA MET A 210 -34.31 -7.09 13.60
C MET A 210 -33.09 -6.24 13.28
N GLN A 211 -33.33 -4.94 13.07
CA GLN A 211 -32.25 -3.99 12.87
C GLN A 211 -31.48 -3.86 14.19
N THR A 212 -30.40 -4.63 14.31
CA THR A 212 -29.50 -4.54 15.44
C THR A 212 -28.69 -3.28 15.21
N ILE A 213 -29.02 -2.16 15.87
CA ILE A 213 -28.14 -0.99 15.91
C ILE A 213 -26.93 -1.42 16.73
N PRO A 214 -25.74 -1.63 16.14
CA PRO A 214 -24.58 -2.00 16.91
C PRO A 214 -24.27 -0.87 17.90
N ARG A 215 -24.35 -1.17 19.20
CA ARG A 215 -23.83 -0.28 20.26
C ARG A 215 -22.30 -0.28 20.30
N ILE A 216 -21.66 -1.16 19.52
CA ILE A 216 -20.22 -1.19 19.33
C ILE A 216 -19.86 0.07 18.54
N LYS A 217 -19.20 1.02 19.22
CA LYS A 217 -18.66 2.21 18.57
C LYS A 217 -17.75 1.74 17.44
N TYR A 218 -18.01 2.19 16.22
CA TYR A 218 -17.13 1.91 15.08
C TYR A 218 -15.68 2.21 15.47
N ASN A 219 -14.81 1.21 15.35
CA ASN A 219 -13.38 1.43 15.42
C ASN A 219 -13.03 2.32 14.22
N LYS A 220 -12.86 3.63 14.47
CA LYS A 220 -12.28 4.54 13.48
C LYS A 220 -10.87 4.02 13.21
N CYS A 221 -10.67 3.41 12.04
CA CYS A 221 -9.39 2.82 11.64
C CYS A 221 -8.27 3.86 11.53
N ILE A 222 -8.62 5.15 11.55
CA ILE A 222 -7.70 6.27 11.62
C ILE A 222 -8.34 7.34 12.51
N GLN A 223 -7.67 7.69 13.62
CA GLN A 223 -7.95 8.91 14.37
C GLN A 223 -6.72 9.80 14.27
N SER A 224 -6.74 10.71 13.31
CA SER A 224 -5.95 11.94 13.40
C SER A 224 -6.93 13.06 13.70
N VAL A 225 -6.70 13.81 14.77
CA VAL A 225 -7.23 15.17 14.83
C VAL A 225 -6.53 15.88 13.68
N ALA A 226 -7.27 16.28 12.65
CA ALA A 226 -6.80 17.35 11.80
C ALA A 226 -6.74 18.57 12.72
N VAL A 227 -5.60 18.74 13.39
CA VAL A 227 -5.24 20.06 13.83
C VAL A 227 -5.11 20.79 12.51
N GLU A 228 -6.03 21.70 12.23
CA GLU A 228 -5.74 22.82 11.34
C GLU A 228 -4.58 23.56 12.04
N GLU A 229 -3.39 22.97 11.97
CA GLU A 229 -2.20 23.77 12.05
C GLU A 229 -2.32 24.60 10.79
N GLU A 230 -2.68 25.87 10.97
CA GLU A 230 -2.38 26.89 10.01
C GLU A 230 -0.86 26.85 9.80
N MET A 231 -0.40 25.94 8.94
CA MET A 231 1.01 25.68 8.61
C MET A 231 1.69 26.94 8.03
N PHE A 232 0.93 28.02 7.86
CA PHE A 232 1.30 29.31 7.29
C PHE A 232 1.05 30.49 8.23
N GLN A 233 0.81 30.28 9.53
CA GLN A 233 1.03 31.36 10.49
C GLN A 233 2.54 31.66 10.50
N LEU A 234 2.91 32.79 9.87
CA LEU A 234 4.23 33.38 10.02
C LEU A 234 4.49 33.49 11.53
N GLN A 235 5.49 32.78 12.03
CA GLN A 235 5.99 33.04 13.39
C GLN A 235 6.25 34.54 13.49
N PRO A 236 5.83 35.21 14.58
CA PRO A 236 6.15 36.62 14.75
C PRO A 236 7.66 36.76 14.62
N LEU A 237 8.08 37.57 13.65
CA LEU A 237 9.47 37.89 13.40
C LEU A 237 9.99 38.51 14.69
N ASN A 238 10.68 37.73 15.52
CA ASN A 238 11.44 38.25 16.65
C ASN A 238 12.60 39.05 16.06
N THR A 239 12.32 40.31 15.71
CA THR A 239 13.28 41.31 15.27
C THR A 239 14.24 41.61 16.40
N SER A 240 15.31 40.83 16.44
CA SER A 240 16.53 41.18 17.12
C SER A 240 17.63 40.33 16.48
N GLU A 241 18.33 40.90 15.50
CA GLU A 241 19.53 40.29 14.88
C GLU A 241 20.54 39.84 15.96
N LYS A 242 20.56 40.53 17.11
CA LYS A 242 21.40 40.22 18.27
C LYS A 242 21.09 38.87 18.93
N ALA A 243 19.87 38.35 18.83
CA ALA A 243 19.50 37.09 19.48
C ALA A 243 20.18 35.88 18.83
N LEU A 244 20.42 35.94 17.52
CA LEU A 244 21.12 34.89 16.79
C LEU A 244 22.63 34.97 17.03
N ASP A 245 23.20 36.18 17.02
CA ASP A 245 24.62 36.39 17.29
C ASP A 245 25.00 35.99 18.74
N ASP A 246 24.16 36.32 19.73
CA ASP A 246 24.38 35.90 21.12
C ASP A 246 24.31 34.38 21.29
N PHE A 247 23.40 33.71 20.57
CA PHE A 247 23.30 32.25 20.60
C PHE A 247 24.54 31.57 20.01
N LEU A 248 25.00 32.05 18.85
CA LEU A 248 26.19 31.50 18.19
C LEU A 248 27.46 31.72 19.01
N ASN A 249 27.63 32.90 19.61
CA ASN A 249 28.77 33.19 20.49
C ASN A 249 28.80 32.32 21.76
N LYS A 250 27.62 31.92 22.27
CA LYS A 250 27.53 31.11 23.49
C LYS A 250 27.78 29.62 23.25
N HIS A 251 27.43 29.11 22.08
CA HIS A 251 27.39 27.67 21.81
C HIS A 251 28.43 27.16 20.82
N VAL A 252 29.20 28.05 20.19
CA VAL A 252 30.36 27.66 19.38
C VAL A 252 31.62 27.65 20.26
N PRO A 253 32.27 26.49 20.46
CA PRO A 253 33.55 26.43 21.18
C PRO A 253 34.63 27.18 20.40
N LYS A 254 35.44 27.99 21.09
CA LYS A 254 36.62 28.64 20.51
C LYS A 254 37.77 27.66 20.31
#